data_AF-A0A952P574-F1
#
_entry.id   AF-A0A952P574-F1
#
_cell.length_a   1.000
_cell.length_b   1.000
_cell.length_c   1.000
_cell.angle_alpha   90.00
_cell.angle_beta   90.00
_cell.angle_gamma   90.00
#
_symmetry.space_group_name_H-M   'P 1'
#
loop_
_entity.id
_entity.type
_entity.pdbx_description
1 polymer ?
#
loop_
_entity_poly.entity_id
_entity_poly.type
_entity_poly.pdbx_seq_one_letter_code
_entity_poly.pdbx_strand_id
1 'polypeptide(L)'
;MKADHCASPGEISGQRLSLEEMYFLNRKVSLNQRFLFRRERHSRLESARADQRSAILADWAEGHRDFGMDTDSRSIRFEDWSKESVYSQESYQPTAEGVIYRQVEFLPGDVFLCNRTDDSDGIFTTLVEGEQSFAHAAIFAMLEKDGCRYPAAVEIHHEGVRAVPLNVYLSDRFNSYVETYRHEALTTELRNRINAESLRILGETHGFSIYMEENQEHYLSCAMTVSLIFARAGVGSIAGKSRYSLKTEPNLKVLGVSSCANRDLLMPDDFAKNPNFVLAGAVDNGRFFEVTGRMLARERIRSYWQTRRMRRRRFPMSFPVAWLLLRSVQWRIPRLSPMAANLIGFTVDNFPSGPATFIALTPLAEERMKKASVRIAEALKNDHGGFLSLKSLDDVHESDDIRALVESSLAEFRKFYGEKERS
;
A
#
# COMPACT_ATOMS: atom_id res chain seq x y z
N MET A 1 -60.16 -35.89 27.53
CA MET A 1 -59.85 -34.49 27.12
C MET A 1 -58.37 -34.26 27.37
N LYS A 2 -57.56 -34.32 26.31
CA LYS A 2 -56.15 -33.87 26.32
C LYS A 2 -56.18 -32.42 25.88
N ALA A 3 -55.55 -31.53 26.65
CA ALA A 3 -55.39 -30.13 26.29
C ALA A 3 -54.00 -29.93 25.69
N ASP A 4 -53.99 -29.41 24.47
CA ASP A 4 -52.80 -29.01 23.72
C ASP A 4 -52.11 -27.82 24.39
N HIS A 5 -50.79 -27.93 24.55
CA HIS A 5 -49.91 -26.79 24.79
C HIS A 5 -48.99 -26.65 23.58
N CYS A 6 -49.41 -25.81 22.63
CA CYS A 6 -48.54 -25.18 21.66
C CYS A 6 -47.54 -24.29 22.41
N ALA A 7 -46.29 -24.72 22.51
CA ALA A 7 -45.18 -23.83 22.78
C ALA A 7 -44.85 -23.08 21.46
N SER A 8 -45.00 -21.76 21.48
CA SER A 8 -44.55 -20.89 20.39
C SER A 8 -43.02 -20.94 20.32
N PRO A 9 -42.40 -21.06 19.13
CA PRO A 9 -40.96 -20.94 19.01
C PRO A 9 -40.56 -19.51 19.36
N GLY A 10 -39.66 -19.35 20.32
CA GLY A 10 -39.09 -18.06 20.68
C GLY A 10 -38.40 -17.43 19.47
N GLU A 11 -38.80 -16.22 19.12
CA GLU A 11 -38.10 -15.36 18.17
C GLU A 11 -36.69 -15.09 18.71
N ILE A 12 -35.70 -15.78 18.15
CA ILE A 12 -34.31 -15.33 18.24
C ILE A 12 -34.24 -14.05 17.41
N SER A 13 -34.33 -12.91 18.11
CA SER A 13 -33.98 -11.59 17.60
C SER A 13 -32.55 -11.63 17.06
N GLY A 14 -32.40 -11.96 15.78
CA GLY A 14 -31.12 -11.91 15.08
C GLY A 14 -30.71 -10.44 14.94
N GLN A 15 -29.93 -9.95 15.89
CA GLN A 15 -29.18 -8.71 15.72
C GLN A 15 -28.32 -8.87 14.46
N ARG A 16 -28.68 -8.13 13.39
CA ARG A 16 -27.84 -8.04 12.21
C ARG A 16 -26.56 -7.30 12.62
N LEU A 17 -25.42 -7.98 12.45
CA LEU A 17 -24.11 -7.37 12.61
C LEU A 17 -24.02 -6.13 11.70
N SER A 18 -23.42 -5.07 12.22
CA SER A 18 -23.04 -3.90 11.44
C SER A 18 -22.03 -4.29 10.36
N LEU A 19 -21.91 -3.48 9.30
CA LEU A 19 -20.95 -3.74 8.23
C LEU A 19 -19.50 -3.73 8.76
N GLU A 20 -19.23 -2.93 9.79
CA GLU A 20 -17.95 -2.86 10.50
C GLU A 20 -17.66 -4.16 11.26
N GLU A 21 -18.63 -4.70 12.00
CA GLU A 21 -18.49 -6.01 12.65
C GLU A 21 -18.32 -7.13 11.62
N MET A 22 -19.10 -7.14 10.54
CA MET A 22 -18.91 -8.10 9.46
C MET A 22 -17.55 -7.97 8.78
N TYR A 23 -17.01 -6.75 8.68
CA TYR A 23 -15.69 -6.49 8.12
C TYR A 23 -14.60 -7.16 8.95
N PHE A 24 -14.63 -6.95 10.27
CA PHE A 24 -13.62 -7.47 11.19
C PHE A 24 -13.79 -8.96 11.53
N LEU A 25 -14.99 -9.52 11.38
CA LEU A 25 -15.23 -10.96 11.55
C LEU A 25 -14.80 -11.79 10.32
N ASN A 26 -14.64 -11.16 9.15
CA ASN A 26 -14.24 -11.86 7.94
C ASN A 26 -12.72 -12.06 7.87
N ARG A 27 -12.30 -13.33 7.92
CA ARG A 27 -10.89 -13.72 7.70
C ARG A 27 -10.36 -13.36 6.31
N LYS A 28 -11.25 -13.20 5.33
CA LYS A 28 -10.92 -12.81 3.96
C LYS A 28 -11.85 -11.69 3.52
N VAL A 29 -11.34 -10.46 3.59
CA VAL A 29 -12.05 -9.29 3.12
C VAL A 29 -11.85 -9.15 1.61
N SER A 30 -12.94 -9.15 0.85
CA SER A 30 -12.97 -8.91 -0.60
C SER A 30 -12.81 -7.43 -0.94
N LEU A 31 -12.39 -7.10 -2.16
CA LEU A 31 -12.26 -5.71 -2.60
C LEU A 31 -13.59 -4.95 -2.51
N ASN A 32 -14.72 -5.59 -2.85
CA ASN A 32 -16.05 -4.99 -2.70
C ASN A 32 -16.38 -4.71 -1.22
N GLN A 33 -16.05 -5.59 -0.29
CA GLN A 33 -16.25 -5.33 1.15
C GLN A 33 -15.41 -4.13 1.62
N ARG A 34 -14.15 -3.99 1.17
CA ARG A 34 -13.31 -2.81 1.46
C ARG A 34 -13.93 -1.52 0.89
N PHE A 35 -14.46 -1.59 -0.33
CA PHE A 35 -15.15 -0.48 -0.96
C PHE A 35 -16.38 -0.04 -0.14
N LEU A 36 -17.25 -0.98 0.23
CA LEU A 36 -18.46 -0.70 1.01
C LEU A 36 -18.13 -0.13 2.39
N PHE A 37 -17.15 -0.71 3.08
CA PHE A 37 -16.69 -0.25 4.39
C PHE A 37 -16.20 1.21 4.34
N ARG A 38 -15.34 1.55 3.37
CA ARG A 38 -14.82 2.92 3.22
C ARG A 38 -15.90 3.90 2.81
N ARG A 39 -16.84 3.49 1.94
CA ARG A 39 -17.98 4.32 1.56
C ARG A 39 -18.86 4.64 2.78
N GLU A 40 -19.16 3.64 3.60
CA GLU A 40 -19.96 3.85 4.81
C GLU A 40 -19.23 4.76 5.82
N ARG A 41 -17.92 4.55 6.04
CA ARG A 41 -17.13 5.44 6.88
C ARG A 41 -17.12 6.87 6.36
N HIS A 42 -17.00 7.07 5.06
CA HIS A 42 -17.12 8.39 4.44
C HIS A 42 -18.49 9.02 4.71
N SER A 43 -19.60 8.30 4.50
CA SER A 43 -20.94 8.81 4.81
C SER A 43 -21.11 9.18 6.28
N ARG A 44 -20.63 8.34 7.20
CA ARG A 44 -20.66 8.63 8.65
C ARG A 44 -19.83 9.86 9.01
N LEU A 45 -18.67 10.06 8.37
CA LEU A 45 -17.83 11.24 8.58
C LEU A 45 -18.54 12.52 8.11
N GLU A 46 -19.18 12.50 6.94
CA GLU A 46 -19.94 13.65 6.44
C GLU A 46 -21.13 13.97 7.35
N SER A 47 -21.87 12.97 7.83
CA SER A 47 -22.94 13.18 8.83
C SER A 47 -22.38 13.74 10.15
N ALA A 48 -21.26 13.20 10.64
CA ALA A 48 -20.66 13.67 11.89
C ALA A 48 -20.18 15.13 11.79
N ARG A 49 -19.68 15.56 10.63
CA ARG A 49 -19.29 16.96 10.40
C ARG A 49 -20.48 17.92 10.51
N ALA A 50 -21.67 17.49 10.10
CA ALA A 50 -22.89 18.28 10.28
C ALA A 50 -23.30 18.40 11.75
N ASP A 51 -23.08 17.34 12.54
CA ASP A 51 -23.58 17.23 13.92
C ASP A 51 -22.56 17.60 15.02
N GLN A 52 -21.31 17.93 14.64
CA GLN A 52 -20.19 18.34 15.52
C GLN A 52 -19.87 17.40 16.71
N ARG A 53 -20.31 16.13 16.68
CA ARG A 53 -20.06 15.16 17.75
C ARG A 53 -19.81 13.77 17.19
N SER A 54 -18.58 13.26 17.30
CA SER A 54 -18.29 11.81 17.28
C SER A 54 -16.81 11.53 17.53
N ALA A 55 -16.49 10.31 17.99
CA ALA A 55 -15.12 9.77 18.00
C ALA A 55 -14.51 9.73 16.59
N ILE A 56 -15.34 9.59 15.54
CA ILE A 56 -14.91 9.59 14.13
C ILE A 56 -14.27 10.93 13.75
N LEU A 57 -14.80 12.06 14.25
CA LEU A 57 -14.20 13.37 14.00
C LEU A 57 -12.86 13.54 14.71
N ALA A 58 -12.70 12.99 15.92
CA ALA A 58 -11.43 13.04 16.65
C ALA A 58 -10.36 12.22 15.93
N ASP A 59 -10.69 10.99 15.50
CA ASP A 59 -9.77 10.17 14.70
C ASP A 59 -9.43 10.85 13.36
N TRP A 60 -10.41 11.45 12.69
CA TRP A 60 -10.18 12.19 11.46
C TRP A 60 -9.25 13.39 11.68
N ALA A 61 -9.51 14.20 12.72
CA ALA A 61 -8.70 15.37 13.04
C ALA A 61 -7.25 14.99 13.40
N GLU A 62 -7.08 13.90 14.17
CA GLU A 62 -5.76 13.35 14.49
C GLU A 62 -5.01 12.90 13.23
N GLY A 63 -5.72 12.27 12.27
CA GLY A 63 -5.15 11.91 10.97
C GLY A 63 -4.68 13.10 10.13
N HIS A 64 -5.27 14.29 10.31
CA HIS A 64 -4.91 15.52 9.58
C HIS A 64 -3.90 16.40 10.31
N ARG A 65 -3.40 15.94 11.47
CA ARG A 65 -2.43 16.68 12.25
C ARG A 65 -1.09 16.74 11.51
N ASP A 66 -0.54 17.95 11.42
CA ASP A 66 0.83 18.15 10.97
C ASP A 66 1.81 17.86 12.12
N PHE A 67 2.62 16.84 11.94
CA PHE A 67 3.69 16.47 12.89
C PHE A 67 5.04 17.11 12.54
N GLY A 68 5.11 17.96 11.51
CA GLY A 68 6.34 18.68 11.13
C GLY A 68 7.40 17.82 10.44
N MET A 69 7.04 16.61 10.01
CA MET A 69 7.95 15.67 9.33
C MET A 69 7.73 15.69 7.82
N ASP A 70 8.82 15.85 7.06
CA ASP A 70 8.83 15.70 5.61
C ASP A 70 8.77 14.22 5.24
N THR A 71 7.62 13.80 4.70
CA THR A 71 7.27 12.40 4.42
C THR A 71 7.98 11.80 3.20
N ASP A 72 8.53 12.65 2.33
CA ASP A 72 9.14 12.24 1.05
C ASP A 72 10.68 12.16 1.11
N SER A 73 11.28 12.64 2.20
CA SER A 73 12.72 12.89 2.26
C SER A 73 13.57 11.78 2.90
N ARG A 74 14.87 11.81 2.56
CA ARG A 74 16.01 11.16 3.23
C ARG A 74 16.11 11.41 4.73
N SER A 75 15.38 12.41 5.25
CA SER A 75 15.59 12.94 6.59
C SER A 75 14.88 12.16 7.70
N ILE A 76 14.00 11.21 7.34
CA ILE A 76 13.33 10.37 8.35
C ILE A 76 14.31 9.29 8.84
N ARG A 77 15.22 9.71 9.72
CA ARG A 77 16.17 8.85 10.41
C ARG A 77 15.72 8.65 11.84
N PHE A 78 15.67 7.39 12.29
CA PHE A 78 15.28 7.06 13.66
C PHE A 78 16.11 7.84 14.66
N GLU A 79 17.40 8.03 14.39
CA GLU A 79 18.31 8.72 15.28
C GLU A 79 17.98 10.19 15.51
N ASP A 80 17.31 10.82 14.53
CA ASP A 80 16.95 12.22 14.56
C ASP A 80 15.61 12.44 15.24
N TRP A 81 14.56 11.77 14.77
CA TRP A 81 13.22 11.98 15.32
C TRP A 81 13.04 11.33 16.69
N SER A 82 13.83 10.33 17.08
CA SER A 82 13.77 9.75 18.43
C SER A 82 14.05 10.78 19.54
N LYS A 83 14.64 11.94 19.21
CA LYS A 83 14.94 13.01 20.17
C LYS A 83 13.68 13.74 20.62
N GLU A 84 12.56 13.60 19.91
CA GLU A 84 11.32 14.31 20.20
C GLU A 84 10.35 13.39 20.96
N SER A 85 9.87 13.85 22.12
CA SER A 85 8.96 13.08 22.98
C SER A 85 7.57 12.84 22.34
N VAL A 86 7.18 13.67 21.38
CA VAL A 86 5.90 13.50 20.64
C VAL A 86 5.83 12.19 19.85
N TYR A 87 6.97 11.54 19.62
CA TYR A 87 7.06 10.24 18.94
C TYR A 87 7.32 9.06 19.89
N SER A 88 7.54 9.32 21.18
CA SER A 88 7.76 8.26 22.17
C SER A 88 6.44 7.57 22.56
N GLN A 89 6.54 6.40 23.19
CA GLN A 89 5.39 5.66 23.72
C GLN A 89 4.50 6.49 24.65
N GLU A 90 5.04 7.50 25.33
CA GLU A 90 4.31 8.37 26.26
C GLU A 90 3.22 9.20 25.57
N SER A 91 3.33 9.39 24.25
CA SER A 91 2.32 10.09 23.44
C SER A 91 1.14 9.20 23.03
N TYR A 92 1.13 7.93 23.43
CA TYR A 92 0.12 6.93 23.09
C TYR A 92 -0.48 6.31 24.35
N GLN A 93 -1.57 5.56 24.20
CA GLN A 93 -2.07 4.72 25.28
C GLN A 93 -1.23 3.43 25.33
N PRO A 94 -0.40 3.18 26.36
CA PRO A 94 0.46 2.01 26.39
C PRO A 94 -0.33 0.72 26.67
N THR A 95 0.13 -0.40 26.10
CA THR A 95 -0.27 -1.75 26.51
C THR A 95 0.94 -2.53 27.01
N ALA A 96 0.75 -3.79 27.42
CA ALA A 96 1.85 -4.62 27.92
C ALA A 96 2.98 -4.78 26.89
N GLU A 97 2.63 -4.93 25.60
CA GLU A 97 3.59 -5.22 24.54
C GLU A 97 3.69 -4.07 23.50
N GLY A 98 2.66 -3.24 23.36
CA GLY A 98 2.57 -2.22 22.32
C GLY A 98 1.82 -0.96 22.75
N VAL A 99 0.98 -0.43 21.85
CA VAL A 99 0.23 0.82 22.06
C VAL A 99 -1.16 0.76 21.43
N ILE A 100 -2.10 1.50 21.99
CA ILE A 100 -3.38 1.80 21.36
C ILE A 100 -3.29 3.19 20.73
N TYR A 101 -3.67 3.27 19.46
CA TYR A 101 -3.75 4.54 18.71
C TYR A 101 -4.91 4.48 17.73
N ARG A 102 -5.75 5.53 17.71
CA ARG A 102 -6.94 5.63 16.84
C ARG A 102 -7.80 4.36 16.87
N GLN A 103 -8.10 3.90 18.08
CA GLN A 103 -8.94 2.72 18.39
C GLN A 103 -8.37 1.37 17.95
N VAL A 104 -7.12 1.31 17.51
CA VAL A 104 -6.43 0.05 17.15
C VAL A 104 -5.32 -0.22 18.16
N GLU A 105 -5.29 -1.43 18.72
CA GLU A 105 -4.15 -1.93 19.48
C GLU A 105 -3.10 -2.47 18.52
N PHE A 106 -1.94 -1.82 18.47
CA PHE A 106 -0.78 -2.21 17.68
C PHE A 106 0.21 -3.00 18.52
N LEU A 107 0.57 -4.19 18.03
CA LEU A 107 1.53 -5.09 18.66
C LEU A 107 2.70 -5.39 17.72
N PRO A 108 3.95 -5.51 18.21
CA PRO A 108 5.10 -5.78 17.36
C PRO A 108 4.88 -6.96 16.42
N GLY A 109 5.17 -6.79 15.13
CA GLY A 109 4.91 -7.79 14.10
C GLY A 109 3.56 -7.66 13.40
N ASP A 110 2.70 -6.72 13.81
CA ASP A 110 1.55 -6.33 13.00
C ASP A 110 2.02 -5.78 11.64
N VAL A 111 1.39 -6.25 10.57
CA VAL A 111 1.71 -5.86 9.19
C VAL A 111 0.72 -4.81 8.73
N PHE A 112 1.23 -3.64 8.35
CA PHE A 112 0.45 -2.58 7.75
C PHE A 112 0.37 -2.79 6.25
N LEU A 113 -0.84 -2.91 5.72
CA LEU A 113 -1.12 -2.90 4.29
C LEU A 113 -1.80 -1.57 3.95
N CYS A 114 -1.23 -0.79 3.05
CA CYS A 114 -1.68 0.58 2.87
C CYS A 114 -1.68 1.08 1.42
N ASN A 115 -2.41 2.17 1.23
CA ASN A 115 -2.34 3.02 0.06
C ASN A 115 -1.71 4.35 0.49
N ARG A 116 -0.48 4.63 0.04
CA ARG A 116 0.21 5.90 0.34
C ARG A 116 -0.56 7.08 -0.26
N THR A 117 -0.50 8.24 0.38
CA THR A 117 -1.27 9.42 -0.07
C THR A 117 -0.74 9.97 -1.39
N ASP A 118 0.57 10.17 -1.48
CA ASP A 118 1.19 10.85 -2.61
C ASP A 118 1.64 9.94 -3.75
N ASP A 119 1.55 8.62 -3.58
CA ASP A 119 1.96 7.68 -4.61
C ASP A 119 0.79 7.20 -5.47
N SER A 120 1.11 6.88 -6.73
CA SER A 120 0.29 5.93 -7.47
C SER A 120 0.40 4.55 -6.82
N ASP A 121 -0.50 3.60 -7.13
CA ASP A 121 -0.38 2.22 -6.61
C ASP A 121 0.91 1.50 -7.07
N GLY A 122 1.76 2.17 -7.84
CA GLY A 122 3.00 1.64 -8.37
C GLY A 122 2.74 0.81 -9.61
N ILE A 123 3.69 0.86 -10.54
CA ILE A 123 3.57 0.07 -11.76
C ILE A 123 3.60 -1.44 -11.44
N PHE A 124 4.33 -1.86 -10.41
CA PHE A 124 4.46 -3.27 -10.00
C PHE A 124 3.11 -3.86 -9.59
N THR A 125 2.45 -3.26 -8.61
CA THR A 125 1.13 -3.68 -8.11
C THR A 125 0.09 -3.68 -9.22
N THR A 126 0.17 -2.72 -10.15
CA THR A 126 -0.79 -2.57 -11.24
C THR A 126 -0.78 -3.76 -12.22
N LEU A 127 0.37 -4.39 -12.43
CA LEU A 127 0.53 -5.45 -13.44
C LEU A 127 0.25 -6.85 -12.92
N VAL A 128 0.24 -7.00 -11.59
CA VAL A 128 -0.09 -8.26 -10.94
C VAL A 128 -1.54 -8.64 -11.24
N GLU A 129 -1.76 -9.93 -11.48
CA GLU A 129 -3.06 -10.50 -11.74
C GLU A 129 -3.89 -10.63 -10.46
N GLY A 130 -5.23 -10.63 -10.63
CA GLY A 130 -6.17 -10.73 -9.52
C GLY A 130 -6.42 -9.41 -8.80
N GLU A 131 -7.21 -9.46 -7.74
CA GLU A 131 -7.50 -8.29 -6.90
C GLU A 131 -6.26 -7.93 -6.09
N GLN A 132 -5.81 -6.68 -6.25
CA GLN A 132 -4.78 -6.05 -5.44
C GLN A 132 -5.44 -4.86 -4.73
N SER A 133 -5.40 -4.79 -3.42
CA SER A 133 -6.02 -3.72 -2.63
C SER A 133 -4.96 -2.71 -2.17
N PHE A 134 -3.75 -3.19 -1.89
CA PHE A 134 -2.68 -2.41 -1.29
C PHE A 134 -1.45 -2.35 -2.20
N ALA A 135 -0.84 -1.18 -2.22
CA ALA A 135 0.37 -0.94 -3.00
C ALA A 135 1.64 -1.05 -2.15
N HIS A 136 1.50 -1.01 -0.83
CA HIS A 136 2.62 -0.93 0.09
C HIS A 136 2.40 -1.75 1.35
N ALA A 137 3.51 -2.18 1.95
CA ALA A 137 3.55 -2.94 3.19
C ALA A 137 4.62 -2.39 4.14
N ALA A 138 4.32 -2.41 5.43
CA ALA A 138 5.26 -2.11 6.50
C ALA A 138 5.00 -3.03 7.70
N ILE A 139 5.92 -3.06 8.66
CA ILE A 139 5.76 -3.81 9.91
C ILE A 139 5.81 -2.86 11.11
N PHE A 140 4.93 -3.06 12.06
CA PHE A 140 4.95 -2.34 13.32
C PHE A 140 6.05 -2.89 14.23
N ALA A 141 6.84 -1.98 14.79
CA ALA A 141 7.86 -2.28 15.78
C ALA A 141 7.80 -1.26 16.94
N MET A 142 8.10 -1.75 18.14
CA MET A 142 8.39 -0.92 19.31
C MET A 142 9.91 -0.78 19.42
N LEU A 143 10.47 0.21 18.75
CA LEU A 143 11.92 0.45 18.74
C LEU A 143 12.38 1.01 20.08
N GLU A 144 13.60 0.69 20.49
CA GLU A 144 14.17 1.17 21.76
C GLU A 144 15.44 1.97 21.50
N LYS A 145 15.57 3.10 22.20
CA LYS A 145 16.79 3.91 22.22
C LYS A 145 16.89 4.67 23.53
N ASP A 146 18.06 4.62 24.15
CA ASP A 146 18.36 5.31 25.42
C ASP A 146 17.34 5.01 26.53
N GLY A 147 16.80 3.78 26.57
CA GLY A 147 15.77 3.34 27.54
C GLY A 147 14.34 3.81 27.23
N CYS A 148 14.13 4.56 26.15
CA CYS A 148 12.83 5.01 25.68
C CYS A 148 12.32 4.11 24.54
N ARG A 149 11.00 3.85 24.53
CA ARG A 149 10.34 3.07 23.47
C ARG A 149 9.62 3.99 22.47
N TYR A 150 9.70 3.66 21.20
CA TYR A 150 9.19 4.44 20.08
C TYR A 150 8.35 3.55 19.16
N PRO A 151 7.02 3.72 19.16
CA PRO A 151 6.14 3.04 18.20
C PRO A 151 6.43 3.52 16.78
N ALA A 152 6.78 2.59 15.88
CA ALA A 152 7.18 2.91 14.52
C ALA A 152 6.65 1.92 13.50
N ALA A 153 6.46 2.41 12.27
CA ALA A 153 6.34 1.58 11.08
C ALA A 153 7.73 1.44 10.44
N VAL A 154 8.21 0.21 10.31
CA VAL A 154 9.43 -0.11 9.57
C VAL A 154 9.05 -0.51 8.15
N GLU A 155 9.56 0.25 7.18
CA GLU A 155 9.24 0.09 5.76
C GLU A 155 10.51 0.24 4.90
N ILE A 156 10.40 -0.13 3.62
CA ILE A 156 11.40 0.26 2.62
C ILE A 156 10.85 1.39 1.75
N HIS A 157 11.66 2.44 1.64
CA HIS A 157 11.47 3.54 0.71
C HIS A 157 12.40 3.35 -0.49
N HIS A 158 12.28 4.20 -1.53
CA HIS A 158 13.16 4.09 -2.70
C HIS A 158 14.66 4.17 -2.32
N GLU A 159 14.99 4.81 -1.20
CA GLU A 159 16.38 5.01 -0.75
C GLU A 159 16.91 3.94 0.21
N GLY A 160 16.05 3.03 0.67
CA GLY A 160 16.41 1.99 1.63
C GLY A 160 15.37 1.81 2.75
N VAL A 161 15.70 0.95 3.71
CA VAL A 161 14.84 0.66 4.86
C VAL A 161 14.89 1.83 5.85
N ARG A 162 13.74 2.23 6.38
CA ARG A 162 13.59 3.31 7.35
C ARG A 162 12.51 3.02 8.37
N ALA A 163 12.54 3.76 9.48
CA ALA A 163 11.50 3.75 10.50
C ALA A 163 10.79 5.10 10.55
N VAL A 164 9.47 5.08 10.43
CA VAL A 164 8.60 6.26 10.49
C VAL A 164 7.81 6.20 11.81
N PRO A 165 7.70 7.30 12.58
CA PRO A 165 6.86 7.33 13.77
C PRO A 165 5.42 6.88 13.47
N LEU A 166 4.80 6.13 14.37
CA LEU A 166 3.47 5.55 14.13
C LEU A 166 2.41 6.61 13.76
N ASN A 167 2.33 7.70 14.52
CA ASN A 167 1.41 8.81 14.27
C ASN A 167 1.63 9.49 12.90
N VAL A 168 2.89 9.70 12.51
CA VAL A 168 3.24 10.24 11.19
C VAL A 168 2.84 9.24 10.09
N TYR A 169 3.19 7.97 10.25
CA TYR A 169 2.88 6.93 9.26
C TYR A 169 1.38 6.76 9.05
N LEU A 170 0.58 6.89 10.11
CA LEU A 170 -0.89 6.76 10.05
C LEU A 170 -1.61 8.07 9.72
N SER A 171 -0.87 9.18 9.53
CA SER A 171 -1.44 10.47 9.11
C SER A 171 -1.82 10.49 7.63
N ASP A 172 -2.68 11.44 7.27
CA ASP A 172 -3.15 11.64 5.90
C ASP A 172 -2.07 12.13 4.95
N ARG A 173 -0.95 12.66 5.47
CA ARG A 173 0.23 13.00 4.68
C ARG A 173 0.97 11.77 4.16
N PHE A 174 0.93 10.68 4.92
CA PHE A 174 1.68 9.47 4.57
C PHE A 174 0.79 8.42 3.91
N ASN A 175 -0.36 8.13 4.51
CA ASN A 175 -1.27 7.09 4.06
C ASN A 175 -2.70 7.60 3.95
N SER A 176 -3.40 7.14 2.94
CA SER A 176 -4.83 7.42 2.75
C SER A 176 -5.72 6.44 3.52
N TYR A 177 -5.27 5.18 3.62
CA TYR A 177 -5.95 4.09 4.28
C TYR A 177 -4.94 3.01 4.65
N VAL A 178 -5.06 2.43 5.85
CA VAL A 178 -4.20 1.36 6.37
C VAL A 178 -5.04 0.26 6.99
N GLU A 179 -4.82 -0.98 6.58
CA GLU A 179 -5.27 -2.17 7.30
C GLU A 179 -4.11 -2.78 8.07
N THR A 180 -4.39 -3.26 9.28
CA THR A 180 -3.42 -3.91 10.16
C THR A 180 -3.74 -5.40 10.21
N TYR A 181 -2.79 -6.23 9.81
CA TYR A 181 -2.90 -7.69 9.85
C TYR A 181 -1.96 -8.27 10.90
N ARG A 182 -2.48 -9.14 11.76
CA ARG A 182 -1.73 -9.78 12.84
C ARG A 182 -1.53 -11.25 12.55
N HIS A 183 -0.30 -11.72 12.67
CA HIS A 183 0.00 -13.15 12.59
C HIS A 183 -0.42 -13.85 13.90
N GLU A 184 -1.30 -14.85 13.82
CA GLU A 184 -1.96 -15.47 14.99
C GLU A 184 -0.97 -16.18 15.93
N ALA A 185 0.13 -16.72 15.39
CA ALA A 185 1.09 -17.51 16.18
C ALA A 185 2.22 -16.69 16.86
N LEU A 186 2.18 -15.36 16.87
CA LEU A 186 3.25 -14.55 17.46
C LEU A 186 3.19 -14.56 19.00
N THR A 187 4.20 -15.18 19.61
CA THR A 187 4.46 -15.11 21.06
C THR A 187 5.21 -13.84 21.43
N THR A 188 5.19 -13.45 22.70
CA THR A 188 5.97 -12.32 23.23
C THR A 188 7.46 -12.42 22.87
N GLU A 189 8.02 -13.63 22.90
CA GLU A 189 9.43 -13.87 22.52
C GLU A 189 9.69 -13.57 21.03
N LEU A 190 8.80 -14.02 20.13
CA LEU A 190 8.90 -13.72 18.71
C LEU A 190 8.73 -12.22 18.43
N ARG A 191 7.82 -11.56 19.15
CA ARG A 191 7.63 -10.10 19.07
C ARG A 191 8.88 -9.32 19.46
N ASN A 192 9.57 -9.75 20.51
CA ASN A 192 10.84 -9.16 20.92
C ASN A 192 11.93 -9.36 19.87
N ARG A 193 12.00 -10.55 19.24
CA ARG A 193 12.89 -10.81 18.12
C ARG A 193 12.57 -9.94 16.90
N ILE A 194 11.29 -9.74 16.58
CA ILE A 194 10.85 -8.84 15.50
C ILE A 194 11.32 -7.40 15.77
N ASN A 195 11.21 -6.89 17.00
CA ASN A 195 11.72 -5.55 17.33
C ASN A 195 13.24 -5.46 17.14
N ALA A 196 13.99 -6.46 17.60
CA ALA A 196 15.44 -6.49 17.44
C ALA A 196 15.85 -6.53 15.96
N GLU A 197 15.19 -7.36 15.15
CA GLU A 197 15.45 -7.45 13.71
C GLU A 197 15.02 -6.20 12.95
N SER A 198 13.91 -5.58 13.36
CA SER A 198 13.44 -4.28 12.86
C SER A 198 14.43 -3.16 13.14
N LEU A 199 15.12 -3.17 14.28
CA LEU A 199 16.18 -2.21 14.57
C LEU A 199 17.45 -2.52 13.77
N ARG A 200 17.83 -3.80 13.68
CA ARG A 200 19.04 -4.24 12.97
C ARG A 200 19.02 -3.86 11.50
N ILE A 201 17.89 -4.09 10.82
CA ILE A 201 17.75 -3.82 9.39
C ILE A 201 17.85 -2.33 9.03
N LEU A 202 17.59 -1.41 9.97
CA LEU A 202 17.79 0.04 9.77
C LEU A 202 19.27 0.41 9.60
N GLY A 203 20.18 -0.40 10.14
CA GLY A 203 21.62 -0.24 9.98
C GLY A 203 22.19 -0.89 8.72
N GLU A 204 21.38 -1.61 7.94
CA GLU A 204 21.79 -2.31 6.72
C GLU A 204 21.52 -1.44 5.49
N THR A 205 22.44 -1.45 4.52
CA THR A 205 22.20 -0.79 3.22
C THR A 205 21.37 -1.73 2.36
N HIS A 206 20.18 -1.29 1.96
CA HIS A 206 19.33 -2.03 1.04
C HIS A 206 18.98 -1.19 -0.19
N GLY A 207 18.91 -1.82 -1.34
CA GLY A 207 18.37 -1.22 -2.56
C GLY A 207 16.97 -1.77 -2.87
N PHE A 208 16.25 -1.12 -3.79
CA PHE A 208 14.96 -1.66 -4.25
C PHE A 208 15.16 -2.73 -5.34
N SER A 209 14.47 -3.88 -5.23
CA SER A 209 14.53 -4.96 -6.23
C SER A 209 13.34 -4.93 -7.20
N ILE A 210 13.61 -4.68 -8.49
CA ILE A 210 12.59 -4.82 -9.54
C ILE A 210 12.36 -6.28 -9.91
N TYR A 211 13.40 -7.11 -9.79
CA TYR A 211 13.26 -8.52 -10.08
C TYR A 211 12.45 -9.28 -9.03
N MET A 212 12.34 -8.71 -7.82
CA MET A 212 11.61 -9.27 -6.67
C MET A 212 12.04 -10.72 -6.37
N GLU A 213 13.34 -10.98 -6.42
CA GLU A 213 13.88 -12.31 -6.15
C GLU A 213 13.90 -12.59 -4.65
N GLU A 214 13.12 -13.58 -4.21
CA GLU A 214 12.91 -13.92 -2.78
C GLU A 214 14.21 -14.27 -2.02
N ASN A 215 15.28 -14.65 -2.73
CA ASN A 215 16.56 -15.04 -2.11
C ASN A 215 17.58 -13.90 -2.02
N GLN A 216 17.17 -12.63 -2.23
CA GLN A 216 18.08 -11.49 -2.11
C GLN A 216 17.91 -10.80 -0.76
N GLU A 217 18.99 -10.74 0.03
CA GLU A 217 19.02 -10.00 1.30
C GLU A 217 19.27 -8.50 1.10
N HIS A 218 19.96 -8.12 0.02
CA HIS A 218 20.34 -6.72 -0.23
C HIS A 218 19.26 -5.92 -0.96
N TYR A 219 18.59 -6.52 -1.95
CA TYR A 219 17.56 -5.82 -2.72
C TYR A 219 16.17 -6.29 -2.32
N LEU A 220 15.38 -5.40 -1.74
CA LEU A 220 14.09 -5.73 -1.14
C LEU A 220 12.96 -4.92 -1.79
N SER A 221 11.76 -5.51 -1.83
CA SER A 221 10.49 -4.80 -1.97
C SER A 221 9.85 -4.60 -0.59
N CYS A 222 8.81 -3.78 -0.49
CA CYS A 222 8.12 -3.54 0.79
C CYS A 222 7.62 -4.83 1.46
N ALA A 223 7.04 -5.74 0.69
CA ALA A 223 6.59 -7.03 1.20
C ALA A 223 7.76 -7.97 1.55
N MET A 224 8.86 -7.94 0.79
CA MET A 224 10.08 -8.70 1.10
C MET A 224 10.75 -8.20 2.38
N THR A 225 10.76 -6.89 2.65
CA THR A 225 11.28 -6.33 3.90
C THR A 225 10.56 -6.91 5.10
N VAL A 226 9.22 -6.96 5.06
CA VAL A 226 8.42 -7.59 6.12
C VAL A 226 8.75 -9.07 6.24
N SER A 227 8.77 -9.83 5.13
CA SER A 227 9.08 -11.27 5.18
C SER A 227 10.49 -11.56 5.67
N LEU A 228 11.48 -10.72 5.35
CA LEU A 228 12.86 -10.86 5.82
C LEU A 228 12.94 -10.70 7.35
N ILE A 229 12.24 -9.70 7.90
CA ILE A 229 12.17 -9.49 9.35
C ILE A 229 11.50 -10.70 10.04
N PHE A 230 10.38 -11.19 9.50
CA PHE A 230 9.72 -12.40 10.00
C PHE A 230 10.63 -13.64 9.96
N ALA A 231 11.34 -13.84 8.86
CA ALA A 231 12.25 -14.97 8.69
C ALA A 231 13.43 -14.90 9.68
N ARG A 232 14.09 -13.74 9.80
CA ARG A 232 15.20 -13.53 10.73
C ARG A 232 14.77 -13.62 12.19
N ALA A 233 13.55 -13.22 12.52
CA ALA A 233 12.98 -13.39 13.85
C ALA A 233 12.60 -14.85 14.18
N GLY A 234 12.61 -15.76 13.19
CA GLY A 234 12.30 -17.18 13.36
C GLY A 234 10.80 -17.52 13.29
N VAL A 235 9.96 -16.64 12.74
CA VAL A 235 8.54 -16.91 12.48
C VAL A 235 8.37 -17.78 11.23
N GLY A 236 9.32 -17.71 10.29
CA GLY A 236 9.27 -18.37 8.99
C GLY A 236 9.06 -17.37 7.84
N SER A 237 9.38 -17.79 6.62
CA SER A 237 9.15 -16.97 5.43
C SER A 237 7.67 -16.97 5.03
N ILE A 238 7.21 -15.83 4.52
CA ILE A 238 5.88 -15.71 3.93
C ILE A 238 6.01 -15.94 2.43
N ALA A 239 5.41 -17.02 1.94
CA ALA A 239 5.47 -17.38 0.52
C ALA A 239 4.65 -16.40 -0.33
N GLY A 240 5.25 -15.86 -1.40
CA GLY A 240 4.54 -15.13 -2.43
C GLY A 240 3.56 -16.02 -3.19
N LYS A 241 2.39 -15.48 -3.53
CA LYS A 241 1.36 -16.18 -4.33
C LYS A 241 0.84 -15.33 -5.47
N SER A 242 1.20 -14.06 -5.49
CA SER A 242 0.83 -13.13 -6.54
C SER A 242 1.67 -13.39 -7.79
N ARG A 243 1.09 -13.18 -8.97
CA ARG A 243 1.76 -13.41 -10.26
C ARG A 243 1.41 -12.32 -11.25
N TYR A 244 2.28 -12.06 -12.22
CA TYR A 244 1.88 -11.29 -13.40
C TYR A 244 0.98 -12.13 -14.31
N SER A 245 0.02 -11.48 -14.98
CA SER A 245 -0.80 -12.18 -15.97
C SER A 245 0.03 -12.56 -17.20
N LEU A 246 -0.20 -13.77 -17.73
CA LEU A 246 0.40 -14.21 -18.99
C LEU A 246 0.08 -13.26 -20.16
N LYS A 247 -1.08 -12.57 -20.09
CA LYS A 247 -1.47 -11.56 -21.08
C LYS A 247 -0.56 -10.33 -21.06
N THR A 248 0.08 -10.04 -19.93
CA THR A 248 1.02 -8.92 -19.77
C THR A 248 2.45 -9.29 -20.20
N GLU A 249 2.76 -10.59 -20.36
CA GLU A 249 4.11 -11.09 -20.68
C GLU A 249 4.76 -10.40 -21.90
N PRO A 250 4.05 -10.14 -23.03
CA PRO A 250 4.65 -9.42 -24.17
C PRO A 250 5.16 -8.03 -23.80
N ASN A 251 4.47 -7.33 -22.90
CA ASN A 251 4.87 -6.01 -22.42
C ASN A 251 6.01 -6.11 -21.41
N LEU A 252 5.99 -7.10 -20.54
CA LEU A 252 7.11 -7.40 -19.62
C LEU A 252 8.41 -7.68 -20.40
N LYS A 253 8.33 -8.38 -21.54
CA LYS A 253 9.47 -8.58 -22.45
C LYS A 253 10.01 -7.27 -23.02
N VAL A 254 9.13 -6.34 -23.42
CA VAL A 254 9.56 -5.02 -23.91
C VAL A 254 10.31 -4.23 -22.83
N LEU A 255 9.90 -4.38 -21.58
CA LEU A 255 10.52 -3.73 -20.42
C LEU A 255 11.77 -4.46 -19.89
N GLY A 256 12.00 -5.71 -20.32
CA GLY A 256 13.15 -6.52 -19.93
C GLY A 256 12.97 -7.30 -18.62
N VAL A 257 11.75 -7.40 -18.10
CA VAL A 257 11.41 -8.08 -16.82
C VAL A 257 10.74 -9.44 -17.04
N SER A 258 11.02 -10.11 -18.16
CA SER A 258 10.39 -11.39 -18.52
C SER A 258 10.74 -12.53 -17.57
N SER A 259 11.86 -12.46 -16.84
CA SER A 259 12.25 -13.45 -15.83
C SER A 259 11.26 -13.50 -14.65
N CYS A 260 10.60 -12.38 -14.35
CA CYS A 260 9.63 -12.28 -13.26
C CYS A 260 8.21 -12.66 -13.72
N ALA A 261 7.95 -12.70 -15.03
CA ALA A 261 6.61 -12.90 -15.59
C ALA A 261 5.97 -14.24 -15.20
N ASN A 262 6.79 -15.27 -14.94
CA ASN A 262 6.36 -16.64 -14.68
C ASN A 262 6.68 -17.11 -13.25
N ARG A 263 6.96 -16.19 -12.32
CA ARG A 263 7.29 -16.51 -10.93
C ARG A 263 6.17 -16.06 -10.00
N ASP A 264 6.08 -16.75 -8.87
CA ASP A 264 5.39 -16.22 -7.70
C ASP A 264 6.16 -15.00 -7.18
N LEU A 265 5.41 -13.97 -6.81
CA LEU A 265 5.87 -12.72 -6.25
C LEU A 265 5.23 -12.58 -4.89
N LEU A 266 6.00 -12.07 -3.92
CA LEU A 266 5.46 -11.63 -2.65
C LEU A 266 4.97 -10.19 -2.78
N MET A 267 3.65 -10.00 -2.75
CA MET A 267 2.98 -8.69 -2.81
C MET A 267 2.28 -8.35 -1.48
N PRO A 268 2.00 -7.07 -1.19
CA PRO A 268 1.30 -6.68 0.05
C PRO A 268 0.00 -7.46 0.31
N ASP A 269 -0.83 -7.67 -0.72
CA ASP A 269 -2.08 -8.43 -0.61
C ASP A 269 -1.90 -9.91 -0.22
N ASP A 270 -0.70 -10.49 -0.39
CA ASP A 270 -0.45 -11.89 0.00
C ASP A 270 -0.52 -12.07 1.52
N PHE A 271 -0.22 -11.04 2.32
CA PHE A 271 -0.42 -11.06 3.77
C PHE A 271 -1.91 -11.15 4.13
N ALA A 272 -2.77 -10.34 3.48
CA ALA A 272 -4.21 -10.39 3.69
C ALA A 272 -4.86 -11.71 3.23
N LYS A 273 -4.23 -12.39 2.28
CA LYS A 273 -4.68 -13.69 1.74
C LYS A 273 -4.12 -14.89 2.52
N ASN A 274 -3.14 -14.67 3.39
CA ASN A 274 -2.48 -15.72 4.16
C ASN A 274 -3.35 -16.14 5.36
N PRO A 275 -3.67 -17.44 5.52
CA PRO A 275 -4.54 -17.91 6.60
C PRO A 275 -3.99 -17.72 8.01
N ASN A 276 -2.68 -17.48 8.16
CA ASN A 276 -2.05 -17.24 9.46
C ASN A 276 -2.21 -15.79 9.93
N PHE A 277 -2.73 -14.90 9.07
CA PHE A 277 -2.95 -13.50 9.38
C PHE A 277 -4.45 -13.22 9.53
N VAL A 278 -4.77 -12.37 10.49
CA VAL A 278 -6.13 -11.87 10.74
C VAL A 278 -6.15 -10.36 10.75
N LEU A 279 -7.23 -9.75 10.28
CA LEU A 279 -7.42 -8.30 10.34
C LEU A 279 -7.57 -7.87 11.80
N ALA A 280 -6.63 -7.07 12.30
CA ALA A 280 -6.61 -6.56 13.68
C ALA A 280 -7.23 -5.16 13.81
N GLY A 281 -7.25 -4.38 12.72
CA GLY A 281 -7.79 -3.02 12.74
C GLY A 281 -7.61 -2.31 11.41
N ALA A 282 -8.24 -1.14 11.28
CA ALA A 282 -8.07 -0.28 10.11
C ALA A 282 -8.09 1.20 10.51
N VAL A 283 -7.18 1.96 9.91
CA VAL A 283 -7.05 3.41 10.07
C VAL A 283 -7.43 4.07 8.74
N ASP A 284 -8.45 4.92 8.78
CA ASP A 284 -9.00 5.62 7.61
C ASP A 284 -8.82 7.13 7.77
N ASN A 285 -8.19 7.76 6.78
CA ASN A 285 -7.96 9.21 6.76
C ASN A 285 -9.04 9.97 5.96
N GLY A 286 -10.16 9.33 5.64
CA GLY A 286 -11.29 9.97 4.98
C GLY A 286 -11.03 10.28 3.50
N ARG A 287 -10.09 9.56 2.88
CA ARG A 287 -9.62 9.73 1.49
C ARG A 287 -10.32 8.78 0.51
N PHE A 288 -11.62 8.58 0.70
CA PHE A 288 -12.40 7.56 -0.02
C PHE A 288 -12.37 7.73 -1.54
N PHE A 289 -12.54 8.97 -2.02
CA PHE A 289 -12.53 9.27 -3.45
C PHE A 289 -11.16 9.05 -4.07
N GLU A 290 -10.09 9.45 -3.39
CA GLU A 290 -8.70 9.27 -3.83
C GLU A 290 -8.32 7.80 -3.95
N VAL A 291 -8.69 7.00 -2.94
CA VAL A 291 -8.45 5.55 -2.95
C VAL A 291 -9.25 4.87 -4.06
N THR A 292 -10.51 5.27 -4.26
CA THR A 292 -11.35 4.74 -5.35
C THR A 292 -10.81 5.14 -6.72
N GLY A 293 -10.40 6.40 -6.90
CA GLY A 293 -9.84 6.91 -8.15
C GLY A 293 -8.58 6.16 -8.57
N ARG A 294 -7.68 5.86 -7.62
CA ARG A 294 -6.50 5.00 -7.86
C ARG A 294 -6.87 3.59 -8.28
N MET A 295 -7.79 2.95 -7.57
CA MET A 295 -8.27 1.60 -7.89
C MET A 295 -8.83 1.54 -9.31
N LEU A 296 -9.71 2.46 -9.69
CA LEU A 296 -10.30 2.52 -11.04
C LEU A 296 -9.24 2.77 -12.12
N ALA A 297 -8.30 3.69 -11.88
CA ALA A 297 -7.21 3.95 -12.80
C ALA A 297 -6.34 2.70 -13.00
N ARG A 298 -5.91 2.07 -11.91
CA ARG A 298 -5.08 0.87 -11.90
C ARG A 298 -5.71 -0.27 -12.69
N GLU A 299 -6.97 -0.58 -12.43
CA GLU A 299 -7.65 -1.68 -13.11
C GLU A 299 -7.77 -1.44 -14.62
N ARG A 300 -8.01 -0.18 -15.03
CA ARG A 300 -8.05 0.14 -16.45
C ARG A 300 -6.67 0.12 -17.10
N ILE A 301 -5.64 0.60 -16.42
CA ILE A 301 -4.25 0.51 -16.88
C ILE A 301 -3.84 -0.95 -17.08
N ARG A 302 -4.15 -1.81 -16.10
CA ARG A 302 -3.93 -3.25 -16.19
C ARG A 302 -4.62 -3.83 -17.43
N SER A 303 -5.88 -3.47 -17.66
CA SER A 303 -6.62 -3.88 -18.86
C SER A 303 -5.92 -3.44 -20.15
N TYR A 304 -5.39 -2.21 -20.23
CA TYR A 304 -4.60 -1.78 -21.38
C TYR A 304 -3.35 -2.64 -21.58
N TRP A 305 -2.61 -2.94 -20.53
CA TRP A 305 -1.38 -3.71 -20.63
C TRP A 305 -1.62 -5.20 -20.93
N GLN A 306 -2.79 -5.72 -20.61
CA GLN A 306 -3.18 -7.08 -20.97
C GLN A 306 -3.75 -7.20 -22.40
N THR A 307 -4.22 -6.09 -22.99
CA THR A 307 -4.93 -6.10 -24.29
C THR A 307 -4.21 -5.34 -25.40
N ARG A 308 -3.14 -4.61 -25.07
CA ARG A 308 -2.40 -3.76 -25.99
C ARG A 308 -0.91 -4.00 -25.87
N ARG A 309 -0.18 -3.84 -26.98
CA ARG A 309 1.28 -3.98 -26.99
C ARG A 309 1.97 -2.63 -26.83
N MET A 310 2.93 -2.58 -25.92
CA MET A 310 3.86 -1.47 -25.76
C MET A 310 4.87 -1.47 -26.91
N ARG A 311 5.21 -0.27 -27.39
CA ARG A 311 6.25 -0.07 -28.40
C ARG A 311 7.22 1.00 -27.90
N ARG A 312 8.51 0.66 -27.78
CA ARG A 312 9.55 1.60 -27.29
C ARG A 312 9.57 2.93 -28.05
N ARG A 313 9.27 2.91 -29.36
CA ARG A 313 9.19 4.12 -30.21
C ARG A 313 8.10 5.11 -29.79
N ARG A 314 7.15 4.70 -28.95
CA ARG A 314 6.06 5.53 -28.42
C ARG A 314 6.28 5.96 -26.97
N PHE A 315 7.40 5.59 -26.36
CA PHE A 315 7.69 6.09 -25.03
C PHE A 315 7.85 7.62 -25.05
N PRO A 316 7.58 8.32 -23.93
CA PRO A 316 7.74 9.76 -23.86
C PRO A 316 9.14 10.21 -24.28
N MET A 317 9.27 11.42 -24.83
CA MET A 317 10.56 11.96 -25.27
C MET A 317 11.59 12.12 -24.14
N SER A 318 11.15 12.12 -22.87
CA SER A 318 12.03 12.09 -21.70
C SER A 318 12.66 10.71 -21.43
N PHE A 319 12.11 9.63 -22.00
CA PHE A 319 12.58 8.27 -21.76
C PHE A 319 14.04 8.04 -22.19
N PRO A 320 14.50 8.43 -23.39
CA PRO A 320 15.89 8.22 -23.79
C PRO A 320 16.90 8.89 -22.85
N VAL A 321 16.57 10.07 -22.30
CA VAL A 321 17.40 10.80 -21.34
C VAL A 321 17.47 10.04 -20.02
N ALA A 322 16.32 9.67 -19.46
CA ALA A 322 16.25 8.88 -18.23
C ALA A 322 17.00 7.55 -18.38
N TRP A 323 16.80 6.86 -19.50
CA TRP A 323 17.46 5.59 -19.81
C TRP A 323 18.99 5.73 -19.88
N LEU A 324 19.50 6.79 -20.52
CA LEU A 324 20.94 7.03 -20.64
C LEU A 324 21.57 7.34 -19.27
N LEU A 325 20.90 8.14 -18.43
CA LEU A 325 21.34 8.44 -17.07
C LEU A 325 21.42 7.16 -16.23
N LEU A 326 20.39 6.31 -16.28
CA LEU A 326 20.38 5.05 -15.53
C LEU A 326 21.46 4.07 -16.03
N ARG A 327 21.70 4.02 -17.34
CA ARG A 327 22.77 3.20 -17.91
C ARG A 327 24.16 3.64 -17.45
N SER A 328 24.40 4.94 -17.31
CA SER A 328 25.69 5.43 -16.82
C SER A 328 25.97 5.01 -15.37
N VAL A 329 24.93 4.92 -14.53
CA VAL A 329 25.03 4.37 -13.18
C VAL A 329 25.29 2.87 -13.22
N GLN A 330 24.51 2.10 -14.00
CA GLN A 330 24.67 0.65 -14.12
C GLN A 330 26.01 0.20 -14.69
N TRP A 331 26.60 0.98 -15.61
CA TRP A 331 27.93 0.71 -16.17
C TRP A 331 29.08 1.08 -15.25
N ARG A 332 28.81 1.66 -14.07
CA ARG A 332 29.82 2.07 -13.08
C ARG A 332 30.93 2.93 -13.69
N ILE A 333 30.56 3.85 -14.59
CA ILE A 333 31.49 4.79 -15.20
C ILE A 333 32.12 5.66 -14.08
N PRO A 334 33.46 5.64 -13.89
CA PRO A 334 34.11 6.39 -12.84
C PRO A 334 33.74 7.88 -12.87
N ARG A 335 33.51 8.47 -11.70
CA ARG A 335 33.07 9.87 -11.47
C ARG A 335 31.67 10.23 -12.00
N LEU A 336 31.23 9.66 -13.11
CA LEU A 336 29.90 9.90 -13.67
C LEU A 336 28.80 9.15 -12.91
N SER A 337 29.02 7.90 -12.50
CA SER A 337 27.99 7.14 -11.78
C SER A 337 27.58 7.74 -10.43
N PRO A 338 28.50 8.19 -9.55
CA PRO A 338 28.11 8.84 -8.30
C PRO A 338 27.35 10.15 -8.52
N MET A 339 27.78 10.96 -9.49
CA MET A 339 27.09 12.21 -9.84
C MET A 339 25.69 11.94 -10.40
N ALA A 340 25.58 11.00 -11.34
CA ALA A 340 24.32 10.62 -11.95
C ALA A 340 23.37 10.04 -10.90
N ALA A 341 23.83 9.10 -10.05
CA ALA A 341 23.03 8.52 -8.97
C ALA A 341 22.53 9.60 -8.00
N ASN A 342 23.41 10.51 -7.56
CA ASN A 342 23.01 11.56 -6.63
C ASN A 342 21.96 12.52 -7.23
N LEU A 343 22.05 12.82 -8.53
CA LEU A 343 21.09 13.68 -9.24
C LEU A 343 19.67 13.09 -9.27
N ILE A 344 19.54 11.77 -9.17
CA ILE A 344 18.25 11.06 -9.17
C ILE A 344 17.88 10.50 -7.79
N GLY A 345 18.55 10.96 -6.72
CA GLY A 345 18.18 10.58 -5.36
C GLY A 345 18.72 9.22 -4.89
N PHE A 346 19.77 8.69 -5.53
CA PHE A 346 20.39 7.42 -5.11
C PHE A 346 21.89 7.56 -4.81
N THR A 347 22.42 6.60 -4.07
CA THR A 347 23.84 6.26 -4.06
C THR A 347 24.07 5.11 -5.06
N VAL A 348 25.33 4.78 -5.31
CA VAL A 348 25.64 3.62 -6.17
C VAL A 348 25.21 2.29 -5.49
N ASP A 349 25.19 2.26 -4.16
CA ASP A 349 24.98 1.05 -3.37
C ASP A 349 23.49 0.75 -3.07
N ASN A 350 22.64 1.78 -3.08
CA ASN A 350 21.18 1.63 -2.95
C ASN A 350 20.42 1.79 -4.28
N PHE A 351 21.15 1.93 -5.39
CA PHE A 351 20.54 2.09 -6.70
C PHE A 351 19.67 0.88 -7.08
N PRO A 352 18.43 1.05 -7.59
CA PRO A 352 17.53 -0.06 -7.85
C PRO A 352 18.12 -1.11 -8.80
N SER A 353 17.95 -2.39 -8.44
CA SER A 353 18.36 -3.49 -9.30
C SER A 353 17.25 -3.80 -10.30
N GLY A 354 17.57 -3.86 -11.59
CA GLY A 354 16.56 -4.11 -12.63
C GLY A 354 16.98 -3.71 -14.04
N PRO A 355 16.16 -4.03 -15.05
CA PRO A 355 16.39 -3.59 -16.41
C PRO A 355 16.27 -2.06 -16.52
N ALA A 356 17.28 -1.39 -17.10
CA ALA A 356 17.28 0.06 -17.28
C ALA A 356 16.01 0.59 -17.97
N THR A 357 15.44 -0.18 -18.91
CA THR A 357 14.20 0.20 -19.61
C THR A 357 13.02 0.27 -18.65
N PHE A 358 12.91 -0.66 -17.71
CA PHE A 358 11.85 -0.64 -16.71
C PHE A 358 12.06 0.54 -15.75
N ILE A 359 13.26 0.64 -15.15
CA ILE A 359 13.59 1.71 -14.18
C ILE A 359 13.36 3.10 -14.79
N ALA A 360 13.74 3.31 -16.05
CA ALA A 360 13.56 4.58 -16.75
C ALA A 360 12.09 4.94 -17.00
N LEU A 361 11.24 3.93 -17.17
CA LEU A 361 9.84 4.13 -17.52
C LEU A 361 8.96 4.30 -16.29
N THR A 362 9.27 3.62 -15.19
CA THR A 362 8.50 3.66 -13.93
C THR A 362 8.10 5.08 -13.51
N PRO A 363 9.03 6.04 -13.29
CA PRO A 363 8.63 7.37 -12.82
C PRO A 363 7.75 8.11 -13.83
N LEU A 364 8.00 7.92 -15.14
CA LEU A 364 7.21 8.55 -16.21
C LEU A 364 5.80 7.96 -16.33
N ALA A 365 5.63 6.68 -16.02
CA ALA A 365 4.35 6.01 -15.99
C ALA A 365 3.59 6.41 -14.71
N GLU A 366 4.22 6.31 -13.55
CA GLU A 366 3.62 6.58 -12.25
C GLU A 366 3.13 8.02 -12.11
N GLU A 367 3.86 9.01 -12.64
CA GLU A 367 3.39 10.40 -12.68
C GLU A 367 2.06 10.54 -13.45
N ARG A 368 1.92 9.83 -14.58
CA ARG A 368 0.68 9.84 -15.38
C ARG A 368 -0.44 9.07 -14.68
N MET A 369 -0.11 7.98 -14.01
CA MET A 369 -1.05 7.22 -13.19
C MET A 369 -1.59 8.07 -12.03
N LYS A 370 -0.71 8.81 -11.34
CA LYS A 370 -1.08 9.77 -10.28
C LYS A 370 -2.02 10.84 -10.84
N LYS A 371 -1.65 11.51 -11.94
CA LYS A 371 -2.48 12.53 -12.59
C LYS A 371 -3.88 12.01 -12.99
N ALA A 372 -3.96 10.80 -13.56
CA ALA A 372 -5.24 10.20 -13.92
C ALA A 372 -6.09 9.88 -12.67
N SER A 373 -5.47 9.32 -11.63
CA SER A 373 -6.16 8.97 -10.38
C SER A 373 -6.74 10.20 -9.68
N VAL A 374 -5.99 11.31 -9.64
CA VAL A 374 -6.45 12.60 -9.08
C VAL A 374 -7.66 13.12 -9.84
N ARG A 375 -7.61 13.14 -11.19
CA ARG A 375 -8.75 13.59 -12.01
C ARG A 375 -10.01 12.76 -11.78
N ILE A 376 -9.85 11.43 -11.69
CA ILE A 376 -10.98 10.53 -11.39
C ILE A 376 -11.54 10.86 -10.00
N ALA A 377 -10.68 10.96 -8.98
CA ALA A 377 -11.10 11.27 -7.61
C ALA A 377 -11.85 12.60 -7.50
N GLU A 378 -11.33 13.67 -8.13
CA GLU A 378 -11.99 14.98 -8.18
C GLU A 378 -13.35 14.92 -8.86
N ALA A 379 -13.46 14.21 -9.98
CA ALA A 379 -14.72 14.05 -10.69
C ALA A 379 -15.75 13.25 -9.87
N LEU A 380 -15.33 12.14 -9.23
CA LEU A 380 -16.21 11.36 -8.34
C LEU A 380 -16.70 12.19 -7.15
N LYS A 381 -15.84 13.05 -6.59
CA LYS A 381 -16.20 13.96 -5.49
C LYS A 381 -17.24 15.00 -5.93
N ASN A 382 -17.18 15.44 -7.18
CA ASN A 382 -18.08 16.46 -7.73
C ASN A 382 -19.39 15.89 -8.30
N ASP A 383 -19.57 14.56 -8.32
CA ASP A 383 -20.73 13.89 -8.93
C ASP A 383 -22.05 13.99 -8.12
N HIS A 384 -22.16 14.98 -7.22
CA HIS A 384 -23.36 15.33 -6.43
C HIS A 384 -24.21 14.15 -5.91
N GLY A 385 -23.58 13.04 -5.52
CA GLY A 385 -24.22 11.85 -4.95
C GLY A 385 -24.55 10.72 -5.95
N GLY A 386 -24.33 10.90 -7.26
CA GLY A 386 -24.48 9.85 -8.27
C GLY A 386 -23.64 8.62 -7.96
N PHE A 387 -22.33 8.80 -7.86
CA PHE A 387 -21.38 7.75 -7.49
C PHE A 387 -21.66 7.13 -6.11
N LEU A 388 -22.00 7.94 -5.10
CA LEU A 388 -22.30 7.43 -3.75
C LEU A 388 -23.59 6.59 -3.69
N SER A 389 -24.49 6.75 -4.68
CA SER A 389 -25.73 5.97 -4.77
C SER A 389 -25.52 4.53 -5.30
N LEU A 390 -24.40 4.26 -5.96
CA LEU A 390 -24.05 2.94 -6.49
C LEU A 390 -23.81 1.98 -5.34
N LYS A 391 -24.47 0.81 -5.35
CA LYS A 391 -24.58 -0.05 -4.17
C LYS A 391 -23.41 -1.00 -4.01
N SER A 392 -22.66 -1.27 -5.07
CA SER A 392 -21.54 -2.21 -5.09
C SER A 392 -20.39 -1.68 -5.96
N LEU A 393 -19.23 -2.32 -5.85
CA LEU A 393 -18.12 -2.09 -6.76
C LEU A 393 -18.45 -2.53 -8.20
N ASP A 394 -19.26 -3.57 -8.38
CA ASP A 394 -19.70 -4.02 -9.69
C ASP A 394 -20.55 -2.94 -10.38
N ASP A 395 -21.47 -2.30 -9.64
CA ASP A 395 -22.28 -1.18 -10.14
C ASP A 395 -21.39 -0.01 -10.62
N VAL A 396 -20.28 0.25 -9.91
CA VAL A 396 -19.27 1.26 -10.29
C VAL A 396 -18.60 0.90 -11.61
N HIS A 397 -18.29 -0.38 -11.84
CA HIS A 397 -17.71 -0.85 -13.10
C HIS A 397 -18.72 -0.87 -14.26
N GLU A 398 -19.99 -1.12 -13.97
CA GLU A 398 -21.06 -1.16 -14.96
C GLU A 398 -21.53 0.24 -15.39
N SER A 399 -21.32 1.27 -14.57
CA SER A 399 -21.65 2.65 -14.92
C SER A 399 -20.92 3.15 -16.19
N ASP A 400 -21.69 3.54 -17.22
CA ASP A 400 -21.16 4.11 -18.47
C ASP A 400 -20.42 5.44 -18.22
N ASP A 401 -20.95 6.28 -17.33
CA ASP A 401 -20.37 7.59 -17.01
C ASP A 401 -19.01 7.45 -16.33
N ILE A 402 -18.90 6.53 -15.36
CA ILE A 402 -17.63 6.25 -14.68
C ILE A 402 -16.63 5.64 -15.66
N ARG A 403 -17.07 4.71 -16.53
CA ARG A 403 -16.21 4.15 -17.58
C ARG A 403 -15.69 5.24 -18.53
N ALA A 404 -16.53 6.17 -18.95
CA ALA A 404 -16.14 7.29 -19.81
C ALA A 404 -15.18 8.26 -19.11
N LEU A 405 -15.40 8.55 -17.83
CA LEU A 405 -14.51 9.34 -16.98
C LEU A 405 -13.11 8.70 -16.88
N VAL A 406 -13.05 7.40 -16.61
CA VAL A 406 -11.78 6.66 -16.47
C VAL A 406 -11.03 6.63 -17.82
N GLU A 407 -11.74 6.38 -18.93
CA GLU A 407 -11.16 6.41 -20.28
C GLU A 407 -10.54 7.76 -20.64
N SER A 408 -11.27 8.85 -20.41
CA SER A 408 -10.82 10.21 -20.72
C SER A 408 -9.64 10.61 -19.83
N SER A 409 -9.68 10.27 -18.55
CA SER A 409 -8.60 10.54 -17.59
C SER A 409 -7.30 9.83 -17.95
N LEU A 410 -7.38 8.64 -18.56
CA LEU A 410 -6.23 7.84 -18.99
C LEU A 410 -5.80 8.06 -20.45
N ALA A 411 -6.35 9.07 -21.14
CA ALA A 411 -6.05 9.32 -22.56
C ALA A 411 -4.55 9.49 -22.84
N GLU A 412 -3.83 10.21 -21.96
CA GLU A 412 -2.38 10.42 -22.10
C GLU A 412 -1.61 9.11 -21.89
N PHE A 413 -1.94 8.34 -20.85
CA PHE A 413 -1.33 7.05 -20.59
C PHE A 413 -1.52 6.11 -21.79
N ARG A 414 -2.74 6.04 -22.31
CA ARG A 414 -3.10 5.23 -23.48
C ARG A 414 -2.29 5.62 -24.72
N LYS A 415 -2.06 6.91 -24.95
CA LYS A 415 -1.28 7.42 -26.10
C LYS A 415 0.13 6.86 -26.14
N PHE A 416 0.81 6.81 -25.00
CA PHE A 416 2.22 6.41 -24.92
C PHE A 416 2.41 4.89 -24.68
N TYR A 417 1.43 4.24 -24.04
CA TYR A 417 1.62 2.88 -23.52
C TYR A 417 0.62 1.83 -24.04
N GLY A 418 -0.27 2.15 -25.00
CA GLY A 418 -1.22 1.16 -25.52
C GLY A 418 -1.66 1.36 -26.97
N GLU A 419 -1.16 0.53 -27.89
CA GLU A 419 -1.71 0.40 -29.25
C GLU A 419 -2.67 -0.81 -29.35
N LYS A 420 -3.87 -0.61 -29.92
CA LYS A 420 -4.72 -1.74 -30.33
C LYS A 420 -3.95 -2.52 -31.41
N GLU A 421 -3.85 -3.84 -31.26
CA GLU A 421 -3.40 -4.67 -32.39
C GLU A 421 -4.27 -4.31 -33.60
N ARG A 422 -3.64 -3.91 -34.71
CA ARG A 422 -4.31 -3.94 -36.00
C ARG A 422 -4.43 -5.43 -36.31
N SER A 423 -5.65 -5.94 -36.18
CA SER A 423 -6.06 -7.27 -36.63
C SER A 423 -5.75 -7.45 -38.10
#